data_AF-A0A4S2M7L2-F1
#
_entry.id   AF-A0A4S2M7L2-F1
#
_cell.length_a   1.000
_cell.length_b   1.000
_cell.length_c   1.000
_cell.angle_alpha   90.00
_cell.angle_beta   90.00
_cell.angle_gamma   90.00
#
_symmetry.space_group_name_H-M   'P 1'
#
loop_
_entity.id
_entity.type
_entity.pdbx_description
1 polymer ?
#
loop_
_entity_poly.entity_id
_entity_poly.type
_entity_poly.pdbx_seq_one_letter_code
_entity_poly.pdbx_strand_id
1 'polypeptide(L)'
;MSRRLMQAKTVEEHELASRKLYRALQLAQIVKQTFDDIVMDVTTFHHPTIHVLSKSEELKCYDAVFQQFKKRCFTIRQVPEVAQHARRLWKLCKEGYATGIIIEAVHNLCS
;
A
#
# COMPACT_ATOMS: atom_id res chain seq x y z
N MET A 1 1.04 -22.17 -5.45
CA MET A 1 1.58 -22.23 -6.82
C MET A 1 0.59 -21.63 -7.80
N SER A 2 1.04 -20.92 -8.83
CA SER A 2 0.15 -20.34 -9.85
C SER A 2 -0.47 -21.44 -10.71
N ARG A 3 -1.81 -21.44 -10.86
CA ARG A 3 -2.54 -22.43 -11.66
C ARG A 3 -2.01 -22.53 -13.10
N ARG A 4 -1.61 -21.42 -13.70
CA ARG A 4 -1.08 -21.38 -15.07
C ARG A 4 0.27 -22.08 -15.21
N LEU A 5 1.10 -22.06 -14.16
CA LEU A 5 2.36 -22.83 -14.14
C LEU A 5 2.08 -24.33 -14.14
N MET A 6 1.12 -24.77 -13.32
CA MET A 6 0.72 -26.19 -13.22
C MET A 6 0.06 -26.72 -14.49
N GLN A 7 -0.48 -25.83 -15.34
CA GLN A 7 -1.24 -26.19 -16.54
C GLN A 7 -0.46 -25.97 -17.84
N ALA A 8 0.76 -25.45 -17.79
CA ALA A 8 1.59 -25.21 -18.97
C ALA A 8 1.90 -26.54 -19.67
N LYS A 9 1.74 -26.58 -20.99
CA LYS A 9 2.01 -27.78 -21.81
C LYS A 9 3.34 -27.70 -22.54
N THR A 10 3.93 -26.51 -22.61
CA THR A 10 5.20 -26.22 -23.30
C THR A 10 6.15 -25.47 -22.38
N VAL A 11 7.44 -25.51 -22.72
CA VAL A 11 8.49 -24.79 -21.96
C VAL A 11 8.24 -23.28 -22.06
N GLU A 12 7.85 -22.79 -23.23
CA GLU A 12 7.59 -21.37 -23.50
C GLU A 12 6.41 -20.85 -22.68
N GLU A 13 5.32 -21.62 -22.57
CA GLU A 13 4.18 -21.29 -21.72
C GLU A 13 4.57 -21.26 -20.24
N HIS A 14 5.37 -22.24 -19.80
CA HIS A 14 5.85 -22.32 -18.43
C HIS A 14 6.75 -21.12 -18.09
N GLU A 15 7.70 -20.78 -18.95
CA GLU A 15 8.59 -19.63 -18.77
C GLU A 15 7.82 -18.29 -18.76
N LEU A 16 6.84 -18.13 -19.66
CA LEU A 16 6.01 -16.93 -19.67
C LEU A 16 5.17 -16.81 -18.39
N ALA A 17 4.56 -17.91 -17.93
CA ALA A 17 3.79 -17.95 -16.69
C ALA A 17 4.67 -17.68 -15.47
N SER A 18 5.90 -18.21 -15.46
CA SER A 18 6.87 -17.99 -14.39
C SER A 18 7.30 -16.53 -14.31
N ARG A 19 7.68 -15.93 -15.44
CA ARG A 19 8.03 -14.50 -15.52
C ARG A 19 6.89 -13.59 -15.07
N LYS A 20 5.66 -13.90 -15.46
CA LYS A 20 4.47 -13.15 -15.02
C LYS A 20 4.26 -13.26 -13.51
N LEU A 21 4.38 -14.47 -12.95
CA LEU A 21 4.26 -14.68 -11.50
C LEU A 21 5.36 -13.92 -10.75
N TYR A 22 6.60 -14.03 -11.19
CA TYR A 22 7.73 -13.36 -10.55
C TYR A 22 7.54 -11.84 -10.52
N ARG A 23 7.13 -11.23 -11.63
CA ARG A 23 6.83 -9.78 -11.68
C ARG A 23 5.70 -9.38 -10.74
N ALA A 24 4.64 -10.19 -10.65
CA ALA A 24 3.55 -9.94 -9.72
C ALA A 24 4.02 -10.01 -8.26
N LEU A 25 4.84 -11.00 -7.91
CA LEU A 25 5.42 -11.14 -6.57
C LEU A 25 6.37 -9.97 -6.23
N GLN A 26 7.18 -9.53 -7.19
CA GLN A 26 8.03 -8.35 -7.01
C GLN A 26 7.20 -7.09 -6.75
N LEU A 27 6.14 -6.86 -7.55
CA LEU A 27 5.25 -5.72 -7.34
C LEU A 27 4.52 -5.79 -5.99
N ALA A 28 4.04 -6.96 -5.59
CA ALA A 28 3.44 -7.18 -4.29
C ALA A 28 4.41 -6.82 -3.14
N GLN A 29 5.67 -7.24 -3.26
CA GLN A 29 6.71 -6.90 -2.29
C GLN A 29 7.02 -5.40 -2.26
N ILE A 30 7.11 -4.75 -3.42
CA ILE A 30 7.29 -3.29 -3.50
C ILE A 30 6.13 -2.57 -2.81
N VAL A 31 4.88 -2.96 -3.10
CA VAL A 31 3.71 -2.37 -2.45
C VAL A 31 3.78 -2.53 -0.93
N LYS A 32 4.07 -3.74 -0.45
CA LYS A 32 4.24 -4.00 0.99
C LYS A 32 5.30 -3.06 1.58
N GLN A 33 6.46 -2.96 0.93
CA GLN A 33 7.57 -2.13 1.40
C GLN A 33 7.20 -0.66 1.41
N THR A 34 6.54 -0.13 0.37
CA THR A 34 6.08 1.25 0.34
C THR A 34 5.15 1.58 1.51
N PHE A 35 4.21 0.69 1.86
CA PHE A 35 3.37 0.89 3.04
C PHE A 35 4.19 0.82 4.35
N ASP A 36 5.15 -0.11 4.44
CA ASP A 36 6.05 -0.21 5.60
C ASP A 36 6.87 1.09 5.75
N ASP A 37 7.39 1.64 4.65
CA ASP A 37 8.18 2.87 4.61
C ASP A 37 7.36 4.10 5.00
N ILE A 38 6.12 4.23 4.50
CA ILE A 38 5.21 5.33 4.91
C ILE A 38 4.94 5.29 6.41
N VAL A 39 4.64 4.11 6.96
CA VAL A 39 4.42 3.96 8.40
C VAL A 39 5.69 4.30 9.17
N MET A 40 6.85 3.81 8.71
CA MET A 40 8.13 4.08 9.35
C MET A 40 8.45 5.58 9.35
N ASP A 41 8.30 6.28 8.24
CA ASP A 41 8.54 7.73 8.10
C ASP A 41 7.66 8.52 9.08
N VAL A 42 6.35 8.29 9.06
CA VAL A 42 5.39 8.98 9.94
C VAL A 42 5.69 8.71 11.42
N THR A 43 5.91 7.45 11.79
CA THR A 43 6.08 7.05 13.20
C THR A 43 7.45 7.43 13.77
N THR A 44 8.46 7.61 12.92
CA THR A 44 9.83 7.98 13.35
C THR A 44 9.94 9.48 13.58
N PHE A 45 9.37 10.30 12.69
CA PHE A 45 9.60 11.74 12.70
C PHE A 45 8.47 12.55 13.35
N HIS A 46 7.31 11.93 13.60
CA HIS A 46 6.15 12.63 14.11
C HIS A 46 5.50 11.91 15.29
N HIS A 47 4.80 12.69 16.09
CA HIS A 47 4.04 12.20 17.22
C HIS A 47 2.54 12.29 16.91
N PRO A 48 1.74 11.30 17.36
CA PRO A 48 0.30 11.40 17.24
C PRO A 48 -0.23 12.57 18.06
N THR A 49 -1.34 13.14 17.60
CA THR A 49 -2.06 14.13 18.39
C THR A 49 -2.75 13.46 19.57
N ILE A 50 -2.84 14.15 20.71
CA ILE A 50 -3.54 13.66 21.92
C ILE A 50 -5.05 13.48 21.65
N HIS A 51 -5.56 14.07 20.56
CA HIS A 51 -6.95 14.02 20.18
C HIS A 51 -7.33 12.67 19.53
N VAL A 52 -8.17 11.90 20.22
CA VAL A 52 -8.78 10.70 19.64
C VAL A 52 -9.83 11.11 18.61
N LEU A 53 -9.61 10.75 17.34
CA LEU A 53 -10.57 11.03 16.27
C LEU A 53 -11.88 10.25 16.46
N SER A 54 -13.02 10.88 16.16
CA SER A 54 -14.28 10.18 15.99
C SER A 54 -14.25 9.24 14.77
N LYS A 55 -15.19 8.30 14.68
CA LYS A 55 -15.27 7.39 13.51
C LYS A 55 -15.45 8.11 12.18
N SER A 56 -16.15 9.23 12.18
CA SER A 56 -16.32 10.08 10.98
C SER A 56 -15.00 10.72 10.57
N GLU A 57 -14.21 11.20 11.53
CA GLU A 57 -12.90 11.81 11.29
C GLU A 57 -11.85 10.76 10.89
N GLU A 58 -11.85 9.57 11.51
CA GLU A 58 -11.02 8.43 11.08
C GLU A 58 -11.25 8.12 9.61
N LEU A 59 -12.52 8.05 9.17
CA LEU A 59 -12.88 7.76 7.79
C LEU A 59 -12.44 8.88 6.83
N LYS A 60 -12.68 10.15 7.19
CA LYS A 60 -12.23 11.31 6.39
C LYS A 60 -10.71 11.33 6.24
N CYS A 61 -9.97 11.06 7.32
CA CYS A 61 -8.51 10.96 7.29
C CYS A 61 -8.07 9.84 6.34
N TYR A 62 -8.64 8.65 6.50
CA TYR A 62 -8.30 7.51 5.66
C TYR A 62 -8.60 7.78 4.18
N ASP A 63 -9.77 8.31 3.86
CA ASP A 63 -10.15 8.63 2.49
C ASP A 63 -9.19 9.64 1.87
N ALA A 64 -8.86 10.73 2.58
CA ALA A 64 -7.93 11.74 2.09
C ALA A 64 -6.54 11.14 1.80
N VAL A 65 -5.98 10.38 2.76
CA VAL A 65 -4.67 9.74 2.61
C VAL A 65 -4.71 8.71 1.47
N PHE A 66 -5.71 7.85 1.43
CA PHE A 66 -5.79 6.78 0.44
C PHE A 66 -6.00 7.32 -0.98
N GLN A 67 -6.71 8.45 -1.15
CA GLN A 67 -6.78 9.12 -2.45
C GLN A 67 -5.41 9.64 -2.91
N GLN A 68 -4.60 10.17 -2.01
CA GLN A 68 -3.24 10.61 -2.35
C GLN A 68 -2.34 9.42 -2.68
N PHE A 69 -2.41 8.35 -1.87
CA PHE A 69 -1.69 7.10 -2.14
C PHE A 69 -2.04 6.54 -3.52
N LYS A 70 -3.33 6.48 -3.87
CA LYS A 70 -3.78 5.99 -5.18
C LYS A 70 -3.26 6.85 -6.33
N LYS A 71 -3.12 8.16 -6.14
CA LYS A 71 -2.64 9.11 -7.16
C LYS A 71 -1.12 9.05 -7.35
N ARG A 72 -0.37 8.79 -6.28
CA ARG A 72 1.10 8.89 -6.26
C ARG A 72 1.81 7.54 -6.30
N CYS A 73 1.25 6.53 -5.64
CA CYS A 73 1.86 5.22 -5.49
C CYS A 73 1.19 4.22 -6.47
N PHE A 74 0.29 3.37 -5.95
CA PHE A 74 -0.29 2.25 -6.66
C PHE A 74 -1.80 2.26 -6.55
N THR A 75 -2.47 1.78 -7.59
CA THR A 75 -3.91 1.48 -7.53
C THR A 75 -4.16 0.00 -7.30
N ILE A 76 -5.26 -0.34 -6.63
CA ILE A 76 -5.71 -1.75 -6.45
C ILE A 76 -5.90 -2.45 -7.81
N ARG A 77 -6.25 -1.70 -8.86
CA ARG A 77 -6.42 -2.25 -10.22
C ARG A 77 -5.08 -2.67 -10.84
N GLN A 78 -4.00 -1.97 -10.54
CA GLN A 78 -2.65 -2.31 -11.01
C GLN A 78 -2.03 -3.42 -10.17
N VAL A 79 -2.15 -3.32 -8.84
CA VAL A 79 -1.56 -4.25 -7.88
C VAL A 79 -2.61 -4.57 -6.80
N PRO A 80 -3.33 -5.70 -6.89
CA PRO A 80 -4.39 -6.07 -5.95
C PRO A 80 -3.94 -6.14 -4.48
N GLU A 81 -2.65 -6.40 -4.24
CA GLU A 81 -2.02 -6.48 -2.93
C GLU A 81 -2.10 -5.16 -2.15
N VAL A 82 -2.34 -4.03 -2.82
CA VAL A 82 -2.65 -2.74 -2.16
C VAL A 82 -3.79 -2.90 -1.14
N ALA A 83 -4.83 -3.69 -1.47
CA ALA A 83 -5.98 -3.90 -0.58
C ALA A 83 -5.59 -4.60 0.73
N GLN A 84 -4.55 -5.44 0.72
CA GLN A 84 -4.08 -6.16 1.90
C GLN A 84 -3.33 -5.25 2.89
N HIS A 85 -2.80 -4.13 2.40
CA HIS A 85 -1.93 -3.24 3.17
C HIS A 85 -2.57 -1.88 3.48
N ALA A 86 -3.64 -1.50 2.78
CA ALA A 86 -4.35 -0.23 2.97
C ALA A 86 -4.78 0.04 4.43
N ARG A 87 -5.07 -1.01 5.22
CA ARG A 87 -5.38 -0.91 6.66
C ARG A 87 -4.27 -0.21 7.47
N ARG A 88 -3.03 -0.23 7.02
CA ARG A 88 -1.91 0.45 7.69
C ARG A 88 -2.07 1.97 7.68
N LEU A 89 -2.59 2.54 6.60
CA LEU A 89 -2.91 3.98 6.54
C LEU A 89 -4.09 4.32 7.47
N TRP A 90 -5.12 3.47 7.52
CA TRP A 90 -6.20 3.62 8.50
C TRP A 90 -5.65 3.61 9.93
N LYS A 91 -4.70 2.73 10.23
CA LYS A 91 -4.11 2.61 11.57
C LYS A 91 -3.45 3.92 12.01
N LEU A 92 -2.70 4.59 11.13
CA LEU A 92 -2.12 5.91 11.42
C LEU A 92 -3.21 6.96 11.75
N CYS A 93 -4.30 7.00 10.97
CA CYS A 93 -5.44 7.87 11.28
C CYS A 93 -6.07 7.54 12.65
N LYS A 94 -6.28 6.25 12.93
CA LYS A 94 -6.84 5.78 14.20
C LYS A 94 -5.94 6.12 15.40
N GLU A 95 -4.63 6.13 15.20
CA GLU A 95 -3.64 6.48 16.23
C GLU A 95 -3.50 8.00 16.41
N GLY A 96 -4.21 8.82 15.63
CA GLY A 96 -4.26 10.27 15.81
C GLY A 96 -3.13 11.02 15.10
N TYR A 97 -2.42 10.40 14.16
CA TYR A 97 -1.47 11.12 13.31
C TYR A 97 -2.19 12.12 12.41
N ALA A 98 -1.65 13.33 12.30
CA ALA A 98 -2.24 14.39 11.50
C ALA A 98 -2.30 13.99 10.02
N THR A 99 -3.47 14.16 9.39
CA THR A 99 -3.70 13.75 7.99
C THR A 99 -2.68 14.36 7.02
N GLY A 100 -2.30 15.63 7.23
CA GLY A 100 -1.32 16.33 6.40
C GLY A 100 0.06 15.65 6.42
N ILE A 101 0.51 15.19 7.59
CA ILE A 101 1.79 14.49 7.76
C ILE A 101 1.80 13.16 7.00
N ILE A 102 0.71 12.39 7.11
CA ILE A 102 0.61 11.11 6.40
C ILE A 102 0.58 11.35 4.88
N ILE A 103 -0.11 12.40 4.41
CA ILE A 103 -0.13 12.77 2.99
C ILE A 103 1.26 13.20 2.49
N GLU A 104 1.99 13.96 3.28
CA GLU A 104 3.35 14.40 2.97
C GLU A 104 4.31 13.21 2.85
N ALA A 105 4.28 12.27 3.80
CA ALA A 105 5.05 11.04 3.73
C ALA A 105 4.76 10.24 2.44
N VAL A 106 3.47 10.13 2.07
CA VAL A 106 3.05 9.51 0.81
C VAL A 106 3.63 10.24 -0.41
N HIS A 107 3.63 11.57 -0.42
CA HIS A 107 4.16 12.37 -1.53
C HIS A 107 5.68 12.25 -1.65
N ASN A 108 6.39 12.17 -0.53
CA ASN A 108 7.85 12.06 -0.52
C ASN A 108 8.35 10.67 -0.93
N LEU A 109 7.62 9.61 -0.57
CA LEU A 109 8.01 8.23 -0.86
C LEU A 109 7.52 7.73 -2.22
N CYS A 110 6.45 8.31 -2.74
CA CYS A 110 5.86 7.92 -4.02
C CYS A 110 5.94 9.07 -5.03
N SER A 111 6.95 9.01 -5.90
CA SER A 111 7.21 9.94 -6.99
C SER A 111 6.25 9.77 -8.18
#